data_AF-A0A517SIE7-F1
#
_entry.id   AF-A0A517SIE7-F1
#
_cell.length_a   1.000
_cell.length_b   1.000
_cell.length_c   1.000
_cell.angle_alpha   90.00
_cell.angle_beta   90.00
_cell.angle_gamma   90.00
#
_symmetry.space_group_name_H-M   'P 1'
#
loop_
_entity.id
_entity.type
_entity.pdbx_description
1 polymer ?
#
loop_
_entity_poly.entity_id
_entity_poly.type
_entity_poly.pdbx_seq_one_letter_code
_entity_poly.pdbx_strand_id
1 'polypeptide(L)' 'MYGEHLGIEPRIRRRGTDHGSGLGKVRWVVERTISWFKGLRRMRVRYDRSDDIIEAWKSLAMSVITCRLWHQDLETAG' A
#
# COMPACT_ATOMS: atom_id res chain seq x y z
N MET A 1 12.39 -15.21 -7.35
CA MET A 1 11.42 -14.74 -8.35
C MET A 1 10.05 -15.17 -7.83
N TYR A 2 9.20 -14.27 -7.35
CA TYR A 2 7.95 -14.62 -6.64
C TYR A 2 6.67 -14.09 -7.34
N GLY A 3 6.74 -13.76 -8.64
CA GLY A 3 5.63 -13.15 -9.39
C GLY A 3 4.84 -14.11 -10.28
N GLU A 4 5.39 -15.29 -10.61
CA GLU A 4 4.81 -16.16 -11.64
C GLU A 4 3.54 -16.90 -11.21
N HIS A 5 3.29 -17.07 -9.90
CA HIS A 5 2.14 -17.85 -9.41
C HIS A 5 0.78 -17.15 -9.49
N LEU A 6 0.72 -15.84 -9.79
CA LEU A 6 -0.54 -15.07 -9.86
C LEU A 6 -0.88 -14.58 -11.27
N GLY A 7 -0.03 -14.85 -12.27
CA GLY A 7 -0.20 -14.31 -13.63
C GLY A 7 -0.04 -12.78 -13.72
N ILE A 8 0.52 -12.14 -12.68
CA ILE A 8 0.73 -10.70 -12.63
C ILE A 8 2.16 -10.39 -13.09
N GLU A 9 2.30 -9.76 -14.26
CA GLU A 9 3.59 -9.32 -14.77
C GLU A 9 4.17 -8.19 -13.91
N PRO A 10 5.27 -8.43 -13.16
CA PRO A 10 5.85 -7.42 -12.29
C PRO A 10 6.54 -6.34 -13.12
N ARG A 11 5.90 -5.17 -13.26
CA ARG A 11 6.49 -3.97 -13.87
C ARG A 11 7.47 -3.27 -12.92
N ILE A 12 8.52 -3.97 -12.50
CA ILE A 12 9.58 -3.45 -11.63
C ILE A 12 10.78 -3.06 -12.49
N ARG A 13 11.26 -1.82 -12.32
CA ARG A 13 12.45 -1.33 -13.00
C ARG A 13 13.69 -2.15 -12.62
N ARG A 14 14.56 -2.41 -13.60
CA ARG A 14 15.92 -2.94 -13.38
C ARG A 14 16.86 -1.82 -12.93
N ARG A 15 17.75 -2.12 -11.98
CA ARG A 15 18.76 -1.15 -11.53
C ARG A 15 19.62 -0.69 -12.71
N GLY A 16 19.92 0.61 -12.80
CA GLY A 16 20.81 1.19 -13.83
C GLY A 16 20.14 1.63 -15.13
N THR A 17 18.84 1.43 -15.34
CA THR A 17 18.15 1.88 -16.57
C THR A 17 17.54 3.27 -16.43
N ASP A 18 17.30 4.01 -17.50
CA ASP A 18 16.63 5.32 -17.41
C ASP A 18 15.19 5.24 -16.84
N HIS A 19 14.71 6.37 -16.30
CA HIS A 19 13.44 6.47 -15.59
C HIS A 19 12.24 6.44 -16.56
N GLY A 20 11.90 5.27 -17.10
CA GLY A 20 10.87 5.15 -18.14
C GLY A 20 9.53 4.51 -17.74
N SER A 21 9.39 4.03 -16.51
CA SER A 21 8.35 3.00 -16.21
C SER A 21 6.91 3.49 -15.96
N GLY A 22 6.64 4.81 -15.91
CA GLY A 22 5.29 5.30 -15.59
C GLY A 22 4.78 4.87 -14.20
N LEU A 23 5.69 4.50 -13.29
CA LEU A 23 5.45 4.05 -11.91
C LEU A 23 4.31 4.83 -11.21
N GLY A 24 4.34 6.16 -11.28
CA GLY A 24 3.35 7.03 -10.65
C GLY A 24 1.97 7.10 -11.33
N LYS A 25 1.74 6.47 -12.50
CA LYS A 25 0.39 6.42 -13.12
C LYS A 25 -0.36 5.14 -12.76
N VAL A 26 0.31 3.99 -12.89
CA VAL A 26 -0.34 2.67 -12.66
C VAL A 26 -0.20 2.21 -11.21
N ARG A 27 0.97 2.39 -10.59
CA ARG A 27 1.20 1.93 -9.20
C ARG A 27 0.80 2.93 -8.15
N TRP A 28 0.46 4.17 -8.54
CA TRP A 28 0.14 5.23 -7.59
C TRP A 28 -0.95 4.84 -6.58
N VAL A 29 -1.99 4.12 -7.00
CA VAL A 29 -3.05 3.68 -6.08
C VAL A 29 -2.48 2.80 -4.97
N VAL A 30 -1.58 1.88 -5.31
CA VAL A 30 -0.92 0.99 -4.33
C VAL A 30 0.08 1.77 -3.47
N GLU A 31 0.89 2.64 -4.08
CA GLU A 31 1.91 3.42 -3.38
C GLU A 31 1.32 4.45 -2.41
N ARG A 32 0.21 5.08 -2.79
CA ARG A 32 -0.59 5.98 -1.94
C ARG A 32 -1.07 5.23 -0.70
N THR A 33 -1.69 4.06 -0.87
CA THR A 33 -2.16 3.24 0.25
C THR A 33 -1.00 2.84 1.17
N ILE A 34 0.12 2.38 0.62
CA ILE A 34 1.32 2.03 1.42
C ILE A 34 1.85 3.25 2.20
N SER A 35 1.80 4.45 1.61
CA SER A 35 2.19 5.68 2.29
C SER A 35 1.31 5.96 3.51
N TRP A 36 -0.02 5.83 3.38
CA TRP A 36 -0.96 5.97 4.49
C TRP A 36 -0.73 4.94 5.59
N PHE A 37 -0.51 3.69 5.23
CA PHE A 37 -0.13 2.64 6.16
C PHE A 37 1.10 3.01 6.97
N LYS A 38 2.18 3.44 6.30
CA LYS A 38 3.43 3.85 6.98
C LYS A 38 3.29 5.15 7.77
N GLY A 39 2.28 5.97 7.46
CA GLY A 39 1.90 7.15 8.25
C GLY A 39 1.36 6.77 9.64
N LEU A 40 0.73 5.60 9.77
CA LEU A 40 0.39 5.03 11.07
C LEU A 40 1.68 4.49 11.72
N ARG A 41 2.22 5.26 12.67
CA ARG A 41 3.57 5.11 13.26
C ARG A 41 4.01 3.67 13.50
N ARG A 42 3.12 2.80 14.01
CA ARG A 42 3.43 1.39 14.31
C ARG A 42 3.76 0.57 13.05
N MET A 43 3.13 0.86 11.92
CA MET A 43 3.33 0.15 10.65
C MET A 43 4.51 0.69 9.84
N ARG A 44 5.13 1.79 10.27
CA ARG A 44 6.30 2.38 9.59
C ARG A 44 7.52 1.47 9.66
N VAL A 45 7.74 0.85 10.81
CA VAL A 45 8.86 -0.05 11.09
C VAL A 45 8.27 -1.39 11.50
N ARG A 46 8.74 -2.47 10.88
CA ARG A 46 8.27 -3.82 11.22
C ARG A 46 8.98 -4.31 12.49
N TYR A 47 8.35 -4.09 13.64
CA TYR A 47 8.84 -4.58 14.92
C TYR A 47 8.39 -6.02 15.20
N ASP A 48 7.19 -6.37 14.76
CA ASP A 48 6.59 -7.68 15.01
C ASP A 48 7.08 -8.73 13.99
N ARG A 49 7.22 -9.98 14.45
CA ARG A 49 7.56 -11.16 13.63
C ARG A 49 6.44 -12.20 13.56
N SER A 50 5.42 -12.08 14.40
CA SER A 50 4.25 -12.97 14.38
C SER A 50 3.30 -12.53 13.27
N ASP A 51 2.96 -13.46 12.39
CA ASP A 51 2.04 -13.21 11.27
C ASP A 51 0.65 -12.79 11.77
N ASP A 52 0.16 -13.38 12.86
CA ASP A 52 -1.13 -13.03 13.47
C ASP A 52 -1.17 -11.58 13.95
N ILE A 53 -0.11 -11.14 14.65
CA ILE A 53 0.01 -9.76 15.14
C ILE A 53 0.08 -8.80 13.94
N ILE A 54 0.91 -9.14 12.96
CA ILE A 54 1.07 -8.35 11.74
C ILE A 54 -0.28 -8.21 11.02
N GLU A 55 -1.06 -9.29 10.91
CA GLU A 55 -2.36 -9.29 10.24
C GLU A 55 -3.42 -8.49 10.99
N ALA A 56 -3.47 -8.60 12.31
CA ALA A 56 -4.35 -7.79 13.14
C ALA A 56 -4.06 -6.29 12.96
N TRP A 57 -2.79 -5.90 12.96
CA TRP A 57 -2.41 -4.50 12.72
C TRP A 57 -2.73 -4.03 11.30
N LYS A 58 -2.53 -4.88 10.28
CA LYS A 58 -2.93 -4.54 8.92
C LYS A 58 -4.43 -4.30 8.81
N SER A 59 -5.24 -5.18 9.40
CA SER A 59 -6.69 -5.09 9.39
C SER A 59 -7.17 -3.80 10.06
N LEU A 60 -6.62 -3.46 11.23
CA LEU A 60 -6.95 -2.22 11.92
C LEU A 60 -6.57 -0.97 11.09
N ALA A 61 -5.37 -0.98 10.49
CA ALA A 61 -4.91 0.10 9.63
C ALA A 61 -5.82 0.30 8.40
N MET A 62 -6.25 -0.79 7.75
CA MET A 62 -7.22 -0.74 6.65
C MET A 62 -8.52 -0.09 7.10
N SER A 63 -9.10 -0.52 8.22
CA SER A 63 -10.36 0.02 8.74
C SER A 63 -10.31 1.52 9.01
N VAL A 64 -9.18 2.01 9.55
CA VAL A 64 -8.98 3.46 9.77
C VAL A 64 -8.90 4.21 8.45
N ILE A 65 -8.18 3.68 7.46
CA ILE A 65 -8.04 4.32 6.14
C ILE A 65 -9.38 4.38 5.42
N THR A 66 -10.11 3.26 5.36
CA THR A 66 -11.41 3.21 4.66
C THR A 66 -12.46 4.09 5.35
N CYS A 67 -12.49 4.13 6.68
CA CYS A 67 -13.38 5.03 7.42
C CYS A 67 -13.10 6.51 7.12
N ARG A 68 -11.82 6.90 7.03
CA ARG A 68 -11.45 8.28 6.66
C ARG A 68 -11.85 8.64 5.24
N LEU A 69 -11.65 7.73 4.29
CA LEU A 69 -12.06 7.93 2.90
C LEU A 69 -13.58 8.10 2.81
N TRP A 70 -14.32 7.20 3.46
CA TRP A 70 -15.78 7.28 3.53
C TRP A 70 -16.26 8.62 4.10
N HIS A 71 -15.68 9.07 5.22
CA HIS A 71 -16.05 10.36 5.83
C HIS A 71 -15.75 11.54 4.90
N GLN A 72 -14.61 11.52 4.23
CA GLN A 72 -14.23 12.56 3.27
C GLN A 72 -15.14 12.56 2.03
N ASP A 73 -15.57 11.38 1.57
CA ASP A 73 -16.51 11.25 0.46
C ASP A 73 -17.89 11.84 0.83
N LEU A 74 -18.34 11.65 2.08
CA LEU A 74 -19.56 12.29 2.59
C LEU A 74 -19.44 13.82 2.65
N GLU A 75 -18.30 14.35 3.09
CA GLU A 75 -18.05 15.79 3.16
C GLU A 75 -17.97 16.45 1.78
N THR A 76 -17.52 15.71 0.76
CA THR A 76 -17.36 16.23 -0.60
C THR A 76 -18.60 16.05 -1.49
N ALA A 77 -19.54 15.20 -1.08
CA ALA A 77 -20.79 14.95 -1.79
C ALA A 77 -21.96 15.85 -1.33
N GLY A 78 -21.81 16.58 -0.22
CA GLY A 78 -22.77 17.59 0.28
C GLY A 78 -22.40 19.00 -0.14
#